data_AF-A0A931U9J5-F1
#
_entry.id   AF-A0A931U9J5-F1
#
_cell.length_a   1.000
_cell.length_b   1.000
_cell.length_c   1.000
_cell.angle_alpha   90.00
_cell.angle_beta   90.00
_cell.angle_gamma   90.00
#
_symmetry.space_group_name_H-M   'P 1'
#
loop_
_entity.id
_entity.type
_entity.pdbx_description
1 polymer ?
#
loop_
_entity_poly.entity_id
_entity_poly.type
_entity_poly.pdbx_seq_one_letter_code
_entity_poly.pdbx_strand_id
1 'polypeptide(L)'
;MKWPLVIDRQKKKSKGKWEPVLNPWEVYIQQAAMLISNNIKNISPCQLCVFADDLTRPSDIKKSFERSLADAISFRLKKQNIANKIFGVNRLESHSSLLLQVVDTLLGCVMFDYKKQAGLISEKLASKQEVVVERLREKLEVKSLAQNKTYHKPNYFSVWEFNEK
;
A
#
# COMPACT_ATOMS: atom_id res chain seq x y z
N MET A 1 0.97 -21.66 12.68
CA MET A 1 0.64 -21.40 11.26
C MET A 1 -0.47 -20.37 11.24
N LYS A 2 -0.16 -19.10 10.95
CA LYS A 2 -1.17 -18.04 10.86
C LYS A 2 -1.63 -17.95 9.41
N TRP A 3 -2.93 -18.01 9.20
CA TRP A 3 -3.55 -17.86 7.88
C TRP A 3 -3.37 -16.41 7.41
N PRO A 4 -3.08 -16.15 6.12
CA PRO A 4 -3.15 -14.80 5.59
C PRO A 4 -4.59 -14.29 5.71
N LEU A 5 -4.75 -13.01 6.06
CA LEU A 5 -6.06 -12.35 6.03
C LEU A 5 -6.58 -12.39 4.59
N VAL A 6 -7.50 -13.30 4.30
CA VAL A 6 -8.20 -13.35 3.02
C VAL A 6 -9.30 -12.30 3.06
N ILE A 7 -9.10 -11.21 2.32
CA ILE A 7 -10.15 -10.21 2.08
C ILE A 7 -11.18 -10.85 1.13
N ASP A 8 -12.16 -11.54 1.73
CA ASP A 8 -13.21 -12.26 1.02
C ASP A 8 -14.25 -11.26 0.46
N ARG A 9 -14.40 -11.20 -0.86
CA ARG A 9 -15.29 -10.23 -1.52
C ARG A 9 -16.78 -10.53 -1.29
N GLN A 10 -17.14 -11.75 -0.89
CA GLN A 10 -18.52 -12.13 -0.56
C GLN A 10 -18.54 -13.31 0.42
N LYS A 11 -19.04 -13.10 1.65
CA LYS A 11 -19.35 -14.22 2.55
C LYS A 11 -20.66 -14.00 3.30
N LYS A 12 -21.65 -14.83 2.99
CA LYS A 12 -22.80 -15.07 3.87
C LYS A 12 -22.58 -16.41 4.55
N LYS A 13 -22.53 -16.47 5.88
CA LYS A 13 -22.64 -17.75 6.60
C LYS A 13 -24.11 -18.11 6.83
N SER A 14 -24.36 -19.41 6.87
CA SER A 14 -25.63 -20.12 7.05
C SER A 14 -26.45 -19.79 8.31
N LYS A 15 -26.08 -18.79 9.12
CA LYS A 15 -26.72 -18.46 10.41
C LYS A 15 -27.00 -16.96 10.66
N GLY A 16 -27.08 -16.13 9.61
CA GLY A 16 -27.76 -14.82 9.67
C GLY A 16 -27.13 -13.68 10.49
N LYS A 17 -25.96 -13.84 11.13
CA LYS A 17 -25.21 -12.72 11.72
C LYS A 17 -24.30 -12.06 10.68
N TRP A 18 -24.45 -10.74 10.52
CA TRP A 18 -23.54 -9.90 9.73
C TRP A 18 -22.29 -9.62 10.56
N GLU A 19 -21.16 -10.20 10.20
CA GLU A 19 -19.84 -9.70 10.63
C GLU A 19 -19.42 -8.57 9.69
N PRO A 20 -18.65 -7.57 10.14
CA PRO A 20 -18.08 -6.57 9.26
C PRO A 20 -17.11 -7.26 8.30
N VAL A 21 -17.61 -7.57 7.10
CA VAL A 21 -16.76 -7.89 5.96
C VAL A 21 -16.05 -6.59 5.63
N LEU A 22 -14.77 -6.51 5.98
CA LEU A 22 -13.93 -5.36 5.64
C LEU A 22 -14.02 -5.16 4.12
N ASN A 23 -14.68 -4.08 3.70
CA ASN A 23 -14.78 -3.74 2.30
C ASN A 23 -13.34 -3.51 1.79
N PRO A 24 -12.86 -4.25 0.77
CA PRO A 24 -11.51 -4.09 0.25
C PRO A 24 -11.17 -2.63 -0.02
N TRP A 25 -12.13 -1.86 -0.56
CA TRP A 25 -11.99 -0.44 -0.82
C TRP A 25 -11.68 0.40 0.43
N GLU A 26 -12.41 0.13 1.52
CA GLU A 26 -12.20 0.82 2.79
C GLU A 26 -10.85 0.43 3.40
N VAL A 27 -10.46 -0.85 3.29
CA VAL A 27 -9.13 -1.31 3.72
C VAL A 27 -8.04 -0.57 2.97
N TYR A 28 -8.13 -0.49 1.63
CA TYR A 28 -7.17 0.24 0.81
C TYR A 28 -7.07 1.71 1.24
N ILE A 29 -8.20 2.41 1.42
CA ILE A 29 -8.20 3.81 1.86
C ILE A 29 -7.57 3.97 3.24
N GLN A 30 -7.94 3.12 4.20
CA GLN A 30 -7.44 3.23 5.57
C GLN A 30 -5.94 2.91 5.67
N GLN A 31 -5.47 1.93 4.91
CA GLN A 31 -4.04 1.58 4.83
C GLN A 31 -3.25 2.69 4.14
N ALA A 32 -3.72 3.20 2.99
CA ALA A 32 -3.08 4.32 2.31
C ALA A 32 -3.01 5.56 3.23
N ALA A 33 -4.10 5.91 3.91
CA ALA A 33 -4.14 7.03 4.84
C ALA A 33 -3.19 6.84 6.03
N MET A 34 -3.10 5.62 6.57
CA MET A 34 -2.15 5.29 7.64
C MET A 34 -0.71 5.49 7.17
N LEU A 35 -0.34 4.91 6.03
CA LEU A 35 1.00 5.03 5.47
C LEU A 35 1.33 6.50 5.24
N ILE A 36 0.51 7.23 4.48
CA ILE A 36 0.75 8.65 4.19
C ILE A 36 0.94 9.46 5.49
N SER A 37 0.02 9.33 6.45
CA SER A 37 0.06 10.12 7.70
C SER A 37 1.33 9.84 8.52
N ASN A 38 1.73 8.57 8.63
CA ASN A 38 2.91 8.18 9.40
C ASN A 38 4.21 8.65 8.73
N ASN A 39 4.23 8.68 7.39
CA ASN A 39 5.39 9.09 6.61
C ASN A 39 5.61 10.61 6.66
N ILE A 40 4.54 11.40 6.66
CA ILE A 40 4.66 12.87 6.64
C ILE A 40 4.85 13.50 8.02
N LYS A 41 4.77 12.71 9.10
CA LYS A 41 4.90 13.20 10.48
C LYS A 41 6.21 13.95 10.72
N ASN A 42 7.32 13.46 10.16
CA ASN A 42 8.65 14.02 10.38
C ASN A 42 8.99 15.23 9.50
N ILE A 43 8.09 15.61 8.58
CA ILE A 43 8.26 16.75 7.66
C ILE A 43 7.19 17.82 7.86
N SER A 44 6.42 17.74 8.95
CA SER A 44 5.38 18.71 9.31
C SER A 44 5.99 20.02 9.83
N PRO A 45 5.43 21.21 9.50
CA PRO A 45 4.24 21.42 8.67
C PRO A 45 4.54 21.28 7.16
N CYS A 46 3.62 20.66 6.42
CA CYS A 46 3.74 20.55 4.96
C CYS A 46 2.39 20.67 4.23
N GLN A 47 2.49 20.93 2.91
CA GLN A 47 1.37 20.82 1.98
C GLN A 47 1.54 19.55 1.15
N LEU A 48 0.47 18.77 1.03
CA LEU A 48 0.48 17.46 0.37
C LEU A 48 -0.51 17.39 -0.79
N CYS A 49 -0.04 16.84 -1.91
CA CYS A 49 -0.89 16.30 -2.98
C CYS A 49 -0.60 14.82 -3.16
N VAL A 50 -1.66 14.03 -3.31
CA VAL A 50 -1.57 12.58 -3.52
C VAL A 50 -1.99 12.25 -4.94
N PHE A 51 -1.14 11.51 -5.65
CA PHE A 51 -1.46 10.90 -6.93
C PHE A 51 -1.56 9.39 -6.74
N ALA A 52 -2.74 8.84 -6.95
CA ALA A 52 -3.00 7.41 -6.90
C ALA A 52 -3.19 6.85 -8.31
N ASP A 53 -2.93 5.55 -8.47
CA ASP A 53 -3.32 4.85 -9.69
C ASP A 53 -4.86 4.82 -9.83
N ASP A 54 -5.34 4.69 -11.06
CA ASP A 54 -6.76 4.60 -11.33
C ASP A 54 -7.31 3.23 -10.95
N LEU A 55 -7.98 3.19 -9.80
CA LEU A 55 -8.62 2.00 -9.28
C LEU A 55 -10.12 2.04 -9.60
N THR A 56 -10.63 0.94 -10.16
CA THR A 56 -12.07 0.78 -10.39
C THR A 56 -12.81 0.81 -9.05
N ARG A 57 -13.67 1.82 -8.88
CA ARG A 57 -14.51 1.98 -7.70
C ARG A 57 -15.67 0.96 -7.72
N PRO A 58 -15.93 0.23 -6.62
CA PRO A 58 -17.15 -0.55 -6.48
C PRO A 58 -18.42 0.31 -6.62
N SER A 59 -19.43 -0.19 -7.33
CA SER A 59 -20.65 0.57 -7.68
C SER A 59 -21.51 0.97 -6.48
N ASP A 60 -21.43 0.21 -5.40
CA ASP A 60 -22.13 0.44 -4.13
C ASP A 60 -21.54 1.60 -3.31
N ILE A 61 -20.32 2.05 -3.63
CA ILE A 61 -19.63 3.11 -2.91
C ILE A 61 -19.93 4.47 -3.52
N LYS A 62 -20.75 5.26 -2.80
CA LYS A 62 -21.19 6.59 -3.24
C LYS A 62 -20.05 7.61 -3.28
N LYS A 63 -19.14 7.55 -2.32
CA LYS A 63 -18.06 8.54 -2.17
C LYS A 63 -16.96 8.28 -3.20
N SER A 64 -16.36 9.34 -3.74
CA SER A 64 -15.21 9.20 -4.63
C SER A 64 -13.98 8.72 -3.86
N PHE A 65 -13.02 8.12 -4.57
CA PHE A 65 -11.74 7.71 -3.98
C PHE A 65 -11.03 8.91 -3.34
N GLU A 66 -10.94 10.00 -4.09
CA GLU A 66 -10.23 11.22 -3.75
C GLU A 66 -10.76 11.81 -2.45
N ARG A 67 -12.08 11.94 -2.36
CA ARG A 67 -12.73 12.48 -1.16
C ARG A 67 -12.61 11.53 0.02
N SER A 68 -12.69 10.22 -0.21
CA SER A 68 -12.58 9.23 0.86
C SER A 68 -11.17 9.21 1.46
N LEU A 69 -10.15 9.26 0.62
CA LEU A 69 -8.76 9.28 1.04
C LEU A 69 -8.38 10.60 1.70
N ALA A 70 -8.79 11.74 1.13
CA ALA A 70 -8.55 13.06 1.72
C ALA A 70 -9.12 13.16 3.15
N ASP A 71 -10.36 12.69 3.35
CA ASP A 71 -11.00 12.70 4.67
C ASP A 71 -10.30 11.74 5.65
N ALA A 72 -9.90 10.55 5.18
CA ALA A 72 -9.20 9.57 6.03
C ALA A 72 -7.82 10.06 6.49
N ILE A 73 -7.05 10.70 5.59
CA ILE A 73 -5.76 11.31 5.96
C ILE A 73 -6.02 12.49 6.92
N SER A 74 -6.96 13.39 6.60
CA SER A 74 -7.28 14.55 7.44
C SER A 74 -7.68 14.15 8.86
N PHE A 75 -8.52 13.12 8.98
CA PHE A 75 -8.90 12.55 10.27
C PHE A 75 -7.70 12.05 11.07
N ARG A 76 -6.78 11.31 10.43
CA ARG A 76 -5.57 10.78 11.08
C ARG A 76 -4.62 11.90 11.51
N LEU A 77 -4.39 12.89 10.65
CA LEU A 77 -3.53 14.03 10.96
C LEU A 77 -4.08 14.85 12.13
N LYS A 78 -5.40 15.10 12.15
CA LYS A 78 -6.06 15.77 13.28
C LYS A 78 -5.89 14.99 14.58
N LYS A 79 -6.07 13.67 14.54
CA LYS A 79 -5.86 12.80 15.72
C LYS A 79 -4.41 12.82 16.22
N GLN A 80 -3.44 13.03 15.33
CA GLN A 80 -2.02 13.15 15.65
C GLN A 80 -1.57 14.57 16.00
N ASN A 81 -2.50 15.55 16.00
CA ASN A 81 -2.22 16.98 16.20
C ASN A 81 -1.18 17.55 15.21
N ILE A 82 -1.24 17.10 13.95
CA ILE A 82 -0.31 17.51 12.88
C ILE A 82 -0.98 18.59 12.02
N ALA A 83 -0.32 19.76 11.91
CA ALA A 83 -0.80 20.91 11.16
C ALA A 83 -0.41 20.87 9.66
N ASN A 84 -0.84 19.82 8.95
CA ASN A 84 -0.59 19.67 7.51
C ASN A 84 -1.86 19.93 6.69
N LYS A 85 -1.68 20.44 5.47
CA LYS A 85 -2.79 20.70 4.54
C LYS A 85 -2.72 19.76 3.34
N ILE A 86 -3.78 18.98 3.13
CA ILE A 86 -3.97 18.23 1.89
C ILE A 86 -4.66 19.17 0.92
N PHE A 87 -3.98 19.53 -0.17
CA PHE A 87 -4.55 20.42 -1.18
C PHE A 87 -5.08 19.67 -2.41
N GLY A 88 -4.72 18.39 -2.57
CA GLY A 88 -5.21 17.57 -3.68
C GLY A 88 -5.07 16.07 -3.43
N VAL A 89 -6.06 15.32 -3.89
CA VAL A 89 -5.96 13.87 -4.11
C VAL A 89 -6.50 13.65 -5.51
N ASN A 90 -5.69 13.07 -6.39
CA ASN A 90 -6.03 12.83 -7.79
C ASN A 90 -5.71 11.39 -8.16
N ARG A 91 -6.45 10.84 -9.12
CA ARG A 91 -6.10 9.59 -9.80
C ARG A 91 -5.47 9.89 -11.15
N LEU A 92 -4.52 9.05 -11.54
CA LEU A 92 -3.86 9.08 -12.83
C LEU A 92 -3.87 7.67 -13.40
N GLU A 93 -4.04 7.54 -14.70
CA GLU A 93 -3.84 6.26 -15.37
C GLU A 93 -2.36 5.87 -15.28
N SER A 94 -2.05 4.68 -14.76
CA SER A 94 -0.67 4.18 -14.63
C SER A 94 0.15 4.25 -15.93
N HIS A 95 -0.46 4.06 -17.10
CA HIS A 95 0.22 4.18 -18.40
C HIS A 95 0.74 5.60 -18.69
N SER A 96 0.13 6.62 -18.08
CA SER A 96 0.48 8.03 -18.28
C SER A 96 1.56 8.53 -17.30
N SER A 97 2.00 7.71 -16.34
CA SER A 97 2.91 8.12 -15.27
C SER A 97 4.04 7.10 -15.05
N LEU A 98 5.25 7.46 -15.49
CA LEU A 98 6.45 6.69 -15.21
C LEU A 98 6.66 6.48 -13.70
N LEU A 99 6.33 7.47 -12.88
CA LEU A 99 6.47 7.36 -11.42
C LEU A 99 5.55 6.29 -10.84
N LEU A 100 4.31 6.17 -11.32
CA LEU A 100 3.40 5.10 -10.88
C LEU A 100 3.92 3.73 -11.30
N GLN A 101 4.43 3.60 -12.53
CA GLN A 101 5.03 2.35 -13.01
C GLN A 101 6.27 1.94 -12.20
N VAL A 102 7.07 2.91 -11.74
CA VAL A 102 8.19 2.65 -10.83
C VAL A 102 7.68 2.13 -9.49
N VAL A 103 6.61 2.71 -8.93
CA VAL A 103 6.00 2.22 -7.69
C VAL A 103 5.49 0.78 -7.85
N ASP A 104 4.84 0.44 -8.96
CA ASP A 104 4.39 -0.93 -9.26
C ASP A 104 5.56 -1.91 -9.35
N THR A 105 6.66 -1.48 -9.97
CA THR A 105 7.88 -2.28 -10.07
C THR A 105 8.48 -2.54 -8.68
N LEU A 106 8.55 -1.51 -7.83
CA LEU A 106 9.04 -1.64 -6.46
C LEU A 106 8.15 -2.56 -5.62
N LEU A 107 6.82 -2.39 -5.72
CA LEU A 107 5.84 -3.26 -5.06
C LEU A 107 5.99 -4.72 -5.53
N GLY A 108 6.13 -4.93 -6.84
CA GLY A 108 6.38 -6.24 -7.43
C GLY A 108 7.65 -6.90 -6.88
N CYS A 109 8.72 -6.13 -6.67
CA CYS A 109 9.95 -6.64 -6.07
C CYS A 109 9.77 -7.08 -4.61
N VAL A 110 9.05 -6.29 -3.81
CA VAL A 110 8.73 -6.65 -2.42
C VAL A 110 7.87 -7.91 -2.39
N MET A 111 6.79 -7.95 -3.19
CA MET A 111 5.90 -9.10 -3.28
C MET A 111 6.63 -10.36 -3.75
N PHE A 112 7.59 -10.22 -4.65
CA PHE A 112 8.43 -11.32 -5.11
C PHE A 112 9.21 -11.94 -3.95
N ASP A 113 9.94 -11.15 -3.17
CA ASP A 113 10.75 -11.68 -2.06
C ASP A 113 9.87 -12.38 -1.02
N TYR A 114 8.70 -11.82 -0.69
CA TYR A 114 7.75 -12.46 0.23
C TYR A 114 7.24 -13.79 -0.33
N LYS A 115 6.83 -13.83 -1.60
CA LYS A 115 6.33 -15.06 -2.24
C LYS A 115 7.44 -16.11 -2.38
N LYS A 116 8.67 -15.69 -2.70
CA LYS A 116 9.85 -16.57 -2.79
C LYS A 116 10.16 -17.19 -1.44
N GLN A 117 10.20 -16.38 -0.38
CA GLN A 117 10.40 -16.84 1.00
C GLN A 117 9.31 -17.84 1.44
N ALA A 118 8.07 -17.65 0.98
CA ALA A 118 6.94 -18.55 1.26
C ALA A 118 6.88 -19.79 0.34
N GLY A 119 7.79 -19.95 -0.63
CA GLY A 119 7.77 -21.06 -1.59
C GLY A 119 6.62 -20.99 -2.61
N LEU A 120 6.06 -19.81 -2.86
CA LEU A 120 4.90 -19.59 -3.73
C LEU A 120 5.25 -19.16 -5.17
N ILE A 121 6.53 -19.30 -5.58
CA ILE A 121 7.01 -18.92 -6.90
C ILE A 121 7.62 -20.14 -7.59
N SER A 122 7.29 -20.35 -8.87
CA SER A 122 7.95 -21.35 -9.71
C SER A 122 9.36 -20.92 -10.09
N GLU A 123 10.29 -21.87 -10.23
CA GLU A 123 11.68 -21.57 -10.59
C GLU A 123 11.83 -20.75 -11.88
N LYS A 124 10.97 -21.02 -12.88
CA LYS A 124 10.94 -20.28 -14.15
C LYS A 124 10.54 -18.82 -13.98
N LEU A 125 9.61 -18.52 -13.06
CA LEU A 125 9.23 -17.14 -12.76
C LEU A 125 10.28 -16.47 -11.88
N ALA A 126 10.88 -17.24 -10.96
CA ALA A 126 11.95 -16.78 -10.09
C ALA A 126 13.15 -16.26 -10.88
N SER A 127 13.65 -17.02 -11.85
CA SER A 127 14.82 -16.61 -12.64
C SER A 127 14.63 -15.29 -13.39
N LYS A 128 13.42 -15.00 -13.87
CA LYS A 128 13.12 -13.75 -14.58
C LYS A 128 13.04 -12.55 -13.64
N GLN A 129 12.36 -12.71 -12.50
CA GLN A 129 12.12 -11.62 -11.57
C GLN A 129 13.33 -11.34 -10.67
N GLU A 130 14.17 -12.36 -10.41
CA GLU A 130 15.37 -12.22 -9.58
C GLU A 130 16.30 -11.12 -10.07
N VAL A 131 16.50 -11.00 -11.39
CA VAL A 131 17.41 -10.00 -12.00
C VAL A 131 17.04 -8.57 -11.60
N VAL A 132 15.74 -8.25 -11.53
CA VAL A 132 15.26 -6.92 -11.15
C VAL A 132 15.35 -6.72 -9.64
N VAL A 133 14.98 -7.75 -8.88
CA VAL A 133 14.93 -7.71 -7.42
C VAL A 133 16.33 -7.65 -6.80
N GLU A 134 17.28 -8.38 -7.37
CA GLU A 134 18.70 -8.35 -7.00
C GLU A 134 19.27 -6.94 -7.12
N ARG A 135 19.05 -6.25 -8.25
CA ARG A 135 19.50 -4.85 -8.40
C ARG A 135 18.93 -3.92 -7.33
N LEU A 136 17.66 -4.08 -6.97
CA LEU A 136 17.05 -3.26 -5.92
C LEU A 136 17.67 -3.57 -4.55
N ARG A 137 17.89 -4.85 -4.25
CA ARG A 137 18.54 -5.31 -3.01
C ARG A 137 19.97 -4.80 -2.89
N GLU A 138 20.75 -4.85 -3.96
CA GLU A 138 22.10 -4.29 -4.02
C GLU A 138 22.11 -2.79 -3.76
N LYS A 139 21.22 -2.03 -4.42
CA LYS A 139 21.10 -0.58 -4.23
C LYS A 139 20.68 -0.17 -2.82
N LEU A 140 19.91 -1.01 -2.14
CA LEU A 140 19.46 -0.80 -0.77
C LEU A 140 20.36 -1.47 0.29
N GLU A 141 21.42 -2.17 -0.15
CA GLU A 141 22.36 -2.92 0.69
C GLU A 141 21.65 -3.92 1.63
N VAL A 142 20.70 -4.69 1.08
CA VAL A 142 19.94 -5.70 1.83
C VAL A 142 19.90 -7.04 1.15
N LYS A 143 19.81 -8.12 1.94
CA LYS A 143 19.70 -9.49 1.43
C LYS A 143 18.28 -9.87 0.99
N SER A 144 17.28 -9.17 1.52
CA SER A 144 15.85 -9.41 1.28
C SER A 144 15.06 -8.12 1.46
N LEU A 145 14.01 -7.95 0.67
CA LEU A 145 12.99 -6.91 0.79
C LEU A 145 11.81 -7.37 1.66
N ALA A 146 11.70 -8.67 1.96
CA ALA A 146 10.66 -9.24 2.81
C ALA A 146 10.95 -9.03 4.30
N GLN A 147 11.04 -7.77 4.70
CA GLN A 147 11.31 -7.36 6.07
C GLN A 147 10.71 -5.99 6.37
N ASN A 148 10.34 -5.75 7.64
CA ASN A 148 9.95 -4.43 8.11
C ASN A 148 11.17 -3.51 8.15
N LYS A 149 11.29 -2.59 7.18
CA LYS A 149 12.43 -1.66 7.12
C LYS A 149 12.04 -0.37 6.41
N THR A 150 12.55 0.75 6.94
CA THR A 150 12.47 2.07 6.30
C THR A 150 13.85 2.50 5.85
N TYR A 151 13.93 2.98 4.61
CA TYR A 151 15.12 3.49 3.95
C TYR A 151 14.91 4.97 3.70
N HIS A 152 15.72 5.81 4.33
CA HIS A 152 15.60 7.26 4.23
C HIS A 152 16.40 7.85 3.07
N LYS A 153 17.34 7.09 2.48
CA LYS A 153 18.23 7.48 1.38
C LYS A 153 18.53 6.26 0.48
N PRO A 154 18.86 6.45 -0.82
CA PRO A 154 18.89 7.73 -1.53
C PRO A 154 17.49 8.32 -1.77
N ASN A 155 16.49 7.46 -1.96
CA ASN A 155 15.08 7.83 -2.01
C ASN A 155 14.35 7.20 -0.82
N TYR A 156 13.31 7.89 -0.34
CA TYR A 156 12.48 7.35 0.72
C TYR A 156 11.73 6.09 0.24
N PHE A 157 11.93 4.97 0.92
CA PHE A 157 11.26 3.70 0.62
C PHE A 157 11.01 2.97 1.94
N SER A 158 9.84 2.38 2.13
CA SER A 158 9.55 1.65 3.37
C SER A 158 8.69 0.43 3.11
N VAL A 159 9.07 -0.69 3.69
CA VAL A 159 8.33 -1.96 3.65
C VAL A 159 7.80 -2.25 5.04
N TRP A 160 6.50 -2.51 5.13
CA TRP A 160 5.81 -2.85 6.37
C TRP A 160 4.86 -4.02 6.11
N GLU A 161 5.13 -5.13 6.76
CA GLU A 161 4.23 -6.27 6.87
C GLU A 161 3.07 -5.90 7.80
N PHE A 162 1.86 -6.10 7.30
CA PHE A 162 0.68 -5.97 8.12
C PHE A 162 0.62 -7.12 9.13
N ASN A 163 0.69 -6.81 10.42
CA ASN A 163 0.59 -7.79 11.50
C ASN A 163 -0.67 -7.48 12.31
N GLU A 164 -1.63 -8.40 12.32
CA GLU A 164 -2.91 -8.26 13.06
C GLU A 164 -2.79 -8.36 14.58
N LYS A 165 -1.57 -8.34 15.13
CA LYS A 165 -1.36 -8.49 16.57
C LYS A 165 -1.81 -7.26 17.34
#